data_AF-A0A7W0RX57-F1
#
_entry.id   AF-A0A7W0RX57-F1
#
_cell.length_a   1.000
_cell.length_b   1.000
_cell.length_c   1.000
_cell.angle_alpha   90.00
_cell.angle_beta   90.00
_cell.angle_gamma   90.00
#
_symmetry.space_group_name_H-M   'P 1'
#
loop_
_entity.id
_entity.type
_entity.pdbx_description
1 polymer ?
#
loop_
_entity_poly.entity_id
_entity_poly.type
_entity_poly.pdbx_seq_one_letter_code
_entity_poly.pdbx_strand_id
1 'polypeptide(L)'
;PEGAAAPSAAAFGQPVTAVVTETAPEFGLVIRRIEPEGAGAQLLIEDAGFPEILAWIEALERDRGLRVTAVEMDRRPEPGVVSARLTLER
;
A
#
# COMPACT_ATOMS: atom_id res chain seq x y z
N PRO A 1 13.57 3.34 27.07
CA PRO A 1 12.74 2.49 26.17
C PRO A 1 11.43 3.24 25.91
N GLU A 2 11.40 4.06 24.86
CA GLU A 2 10.26 4.92 24.53
C GLU A 2 9.72 4.51 23.16
N GLY A 3 8.39 4.41 23.05
CA GLY A 3 7.72 4.32 21.75
C GLY A 3 6.43 3.53 21.70
N ALA A 4 5.43 4.02 22.44
CA ALA A 4 3.98 3.94 22.16
C ALA A 4 3.37 2.64 21.58
N ALA A 5 2.50 2.04 22.40
CA ALA A 5 1.42 1.17 21.96
C ALA A 5 0.54 1.86 20.89
N ALA A 6 0.28 1.16 19.78
CA ALA A 6 -0.87 1.48 18.93
C ALA A 6 -2.08 0.65 19.40
N PRO A 7 -3.25 1.28 19.58
CA PRO A 7 -4.42 0.66 20.17
C PRO A 7 -5.01 -0.42 19.26
N SER A 8 -5.45 -1.53 19.85
CA SER A 8 -6.39 -2.45 19.22
C SER A 8 -7.68 -1.70 18.85
N ALA A 9 -7.81 -1.29 17.60
CA ALA A 9 -9.10 -0.95 17.00
C ALA A 9 -9.67 -2.19 16.31
N ALA A 10 -10.01 -3.19 17.12
CA ALA A 10 -10.86 -4.29 16.70
C ALA A 10 -12.33 -3.82 16.75
N ALA A 11 -12.74 -3.08 15.73
CA ALA A 11 -14.13 -2.92 15.28
C ALA A 11 -14.09 -2.09 13.98
N PHE A 12 -14.80 -2.53 12.93
CA PHE A 12 -14.89 -1.94 11.57
C PHE A 12 -13.83 -2.37 10.53
N GLY A 13 -13.98 -3.58 10.00
CA GLY A 13 -13.24 -4.07 8.81
C GLY A 13 -11.73 -4.24 9.01
N GLN A 14 -11.08 -5.08 8.22
CA GLN A 14 -9.61 -5.26 8.30
C GLN A 14 -8.89 -3.92 8.06
N PRO A 15 -7.99 -3.47 8.96
CA PRO A 15 -7.31 -2.18 8.81
C PRO A 15 -6.57 -2.10 7.47
N VAL A 16 -6.50 -0.90 6.87
CA VAL A 16 -5.88 -0.68 5.55
C VAL A 16 -4.47 -1.28 5.51
N THR A 17 -3.69 -1.09 6.57
CA THR A 17 -2.34 -1.64 6.72
C THR A 17 -2.28 -3.16 6.69
N ALA A 18 -3.29 -3.87 7.20
CA ALA A 18 -3.36 -5.33 7.10
C ALA A 18 -3.71 -5.78 5.68
N VAL A 19 -4.68 -5.13 5.04
CA VAL A 19 -5.10 -5.45 3.66
C VAL A 19 -3.95 -5.28 2.68
N VAL A 20 -3.20 -4.18 2.77
CA VAL A 20 -2.07 -3.91 1.85
C VAL A 20 -0.91 -4.87 2.09
N THR A 21 -0.68 -5.28 3.34
CA THR A 21 0.35 -6.28 3.69
C THR A 21 -0.01 -7.67 3.20
N GLU A 22 -1.31 -8.02 3.22
CA GLU A 22 -1.83 -9.30 2.71
C GLU A 22 -1.78 -9.36 1.19
N THR A 23 -2.22 -8.30 0.51
CA THR A 23 -2.40 -8.29 -0.95
C THR A 23 -1.12 -8.00 -1.74
N ALA A 24 -0.24 -7.10 -1.28
CA ALA A 24 0.98 -6.76 -2.01
C ALA A 24 1.86 -7.96 -2.44
N PRO A 25 2.17 -8.94 -1.56
CA PRO A 25 2.97 -10.09 -1.96
C PRO A 25 2.27 -11.00 -2.98
N GLU A 26 0.93 -11.01 -3.05
CA GLU A 26 0.18 -11.76 -4.06
C GLU A 26 0.44 -11.24 -5.49
N PHE A 27 0.79 -9.95 -5.60
CA PHE A 27 1.15 -9.29 -6.86
C PHE A 27 2.67 -9.19 -7.06
N GLY A 28 3.47 -9.82 -6.19
CA GLY A 28 4.93 -9.72 -6.23
C GLY A 28 5.49 -8.36 -5.81
N LEU A 29 4.69 -7.54 -5.13
CA LEU A 29 5.08 -6.21 -4.68
C LEU A 29 5.73 -6.26 -3.30
N VAL A 30 6.83 -5.51 -3.15
CA VAL A 30 7.55 -5.38 -1.87
C VAL A 30 7.28 -4.00 -1.28
N ILE A 31 6.44 -3.95 -0.24
CA ILE A 31 6.22 -2.71 0.49
C ILE A 31 7.40 -2.44 1.42
N ARG A 32 8.09 -1.33 1.18
CA ARG A 32 9.24 -0.89 1.96
C ARG A 32 8.84 -0.20 3.26
N ARG A 33 7.75 0.58 3.21
CA ARG A 33 7.26 1.35 4.35
C ARG A 33 5.74 1.46 4.28
N ILE A 34 5.11 1.36 5.45
CA ILE A 34 3.68 1.55 5.65
C ILE A 34 3.53 2.59 6.75
N GLU A 35 2.93 3.72 6.42
CA GLU A 35 2.62 4.80 7.34
C GLU A 35 1.10 4.85 7.51
N PRO A 36 0.54 4.51 8.68
CA PRO A 36 -0.89 4.68 8.92
C PRO A 36 -1.24 6.17 9.01
N GLU A 37 -2.25 6.61 8.25
CA GLU A 37 -2.72 8.00 8.25
C GLU A 37 -4.24 8.05 8.50
N GLY A 38 -4.63 8.29 9.75
CA GLY A 38 -6.05 8.37 10.13
C GLY A 38 -6.81 7.07 9.82
N ALA A 39 -7.75 7.12 8.87
CA ALA A 39 -8.51 5.96 8.39
C ALA A 39 -7.88 5.27 7.16
N GLY A 40 -6.77 5.82 6.65
CA GLY A 40 -6.05 5.38 5.47
C GLY A 40 -4.62 4.91 5.79
N ALA A 41 -3.81 4.79 4.74
CA ALA A 41 -2.39 4.49 4.86
C ALA A 41 -1.61 5.01 3.65
N GLN A 42 -0.38 5.46 3.89
CA GLN A 42 0.60 5.76 2.85
C GLN A 42 1.62 4.63 2.76
N LEU A 43 1.88 4.18 1.54
CA LEU A 43 2.76 3.06 1.24
C LEU A 43 3.91 3.52 0.37
N LEU A 44 5.09 2.99 0.66
CA LEU A 44 6.26 3.12 -0.20
C LEU A 44 6.62 1.75 -0.76
N ILE A 45 6.62 1.62 -2.08
CA ILE A 45 6.99 0.43 -2.82
C ILE A 45 8.28 0.74 -3.57
N GLU A 46 9.23 -0.18 -3.49
CA GLU A 46 10.48 -0.11 -4.22
C GLU A 46 10.64 -1.33 -5.11
N ASP A 47 11.31 -1.13 -6.25
CA ASP A 47 11.72 -2.21 -7.14
C ASP A 47 10.53 -3.08 -7.61
N ALA A 48 9.42 -2.44 -7.98
CA ALA A 48 8.22 -3.10 -8.49
C ALA A 48 7.98 -2.81 -9.97
N GLY A 49 7.45 -3.78 -10.72
CA GLY A 49 7.04 -3.54 -12.09
C GLY A 49 5.84 -2.62 -12.16
N PHE A 50 5.88 -1.66 -13.08
CA PHE A 50 4.76 -0.75 -13.34
C PHE A 50 3.40 -1.48 -13.59
N PRO A 51 3.33 -2.57 -14.38
CA PRO A 51 2.08 -3.29 -14.59
C PRO A 51 1.53 -3.92 -13.30
N GLU A 52 2.41 -4.50 -12.48
CA GLU A 52 2.05 -5.14 -11.21
C GLU A 52 1.44 -4.14 -10.23
N ILE A 53 1.97 -2.92 -10.17
CA ILE A 53 1.42 -1.84 -9.33
C ILE A 53 0.01 -1.47 -9.80
N LEU A 54 -0.20 -1.32 -11.10
CA LEU A 54 -1.53 -1.00 -11.65
C LEU A 54 -2.55 -2.11 -11.37
N ALA A 55 -2.17 -3.36 -11.57
CA ALA A 55 -3.03 -4.51 -11.29
C ALA A 55 -3.40 -4.59 -9.81
N TRP A 56 -2.46 -4.27 -8.92
CA TRP A 56 -2.71 -4.25 -7.49
C TRP A 56 -3.62 -3.09 -7.07
N ILE A 57 -3.44 -1.88 -7.63
CA ILE A 57 -4.35 -0.75 -7.40
C ILE A 57 -5.79 -1.14 -7.78
N GLU A 58 -5.98 -1.76 -8.93
CA GLU A 58 -7.31 -2.23 -9.37
C GLU A 58 -7.90 -3.23 -8.36
N ALA A 59 -7.10 -4.19 -7.89
CA ALA A 59 -7.55 -5.19 -6.92
C ALA A 59 -7.95 -4.57 -5.56
N LEU A 60 -7.20 -3.56 -5.10
CA LEU A 60 -7.52 -2.84 -3.87
C LEU A 60 -8.85 -2.10 -3.97
N GLU A 61 -9.09 -1.39 -5.09
CA GLU A 61 -10.35 -0.66 -5.31
C GLU A 61 -11.53 -1.61 -5.51
N ARG A 62 -11.35 -2.68 -6.28
CA ARG A 62 -12.42 -3.60 -6.69
C ARG A 62 -12.82 -4.60 -5.60
N ASP A 63 -11.84 -5.20 -4.93
CA ASP A 63 -12.09 -6.32 -4.00
C ASP A 63 -12.22 -5.86 -2.55
N ARG A 64 -11.49 -4.81 -2.18
CA ARG A 64 -11.34 -4.38 -0.78
C ARG A 64 -12.02 -3.05 -0.46
N GLY A 65 -12.52 -2.34 -1.47
CA GLY A 65 -13.16 -1.03 -1.31
C GLY A 65 -12.21 0.04 -0.78
N LEU A 66 -10.91 -0.12 -1.01
CA LEU A 66 -9.89 0.86 -0.66
C LEU A 66 -9.65 1.76 -1.85
N ARG A 67 -9.74 3.08 -1.66
CA ARG A 67 -9.51 4.03 -2.74
C ARG A 67 -8.09 4.54 -2.71
N VAL A 68 -7.44 4.57 -3.88
CA VAL A 68 -6.12 5.18 -4.03
C VAL A 68 -6.31 6.64 -4.45
N THR A 69 -5.88 7.58 -3.60
CA THR A 69 -6.11 9.02 -3.85
C THR A 69 -4.88 9.80 -4.24
N ALA A 70 -3.69 9.25 -4.00
CA ALA A 70 -2.47 9.74 -4.62
C ALA A 70 -1.60 8.57 -5.05
N VAL A 71 -0.97 8.73 -6.20
CA VAL A 71 0.04 7.82 -6.72
C VAL A 71 1.19 8.66 -7.28
N GLU A 72 2.36 8.49 -6.69
CA GLU A 72 3.62 9.04 -7.20
C GLU A 72 4.46 7.87 -7.69
N MET A 73 5.05 7.97 -8.88
CA MET A 73 5.89 6.91 -9.44
C MET A 73 7.19 7.49 -9.99
N ASP A 74 8.30 6.89 -9.59
CA ASP A 74 9.64 7.25 -9.99
C ASP A 74 10.27 6.10 -10.77
N ARG A 75 10.74 6.40 -11.99
CA ARG A 75 11.44 5.41 -12.83
C ARG A 75 12.72 4.93 -12.15
N ARG A 76 12.98 3.63 -12.20
CA ARG A 76 14.24 3.03 -11.73
C ARG A 76 15.18 2.80 -12.93
N PRO A 77 16.47 2.51 -12.67
CA PRO A 77 17.44 2.24 -13.74
C PRO A 77 17.07 1.03 -14.61
N GLU A 78 16.37 0.06 -14.02
CA GLU A 78 15.91 -1.13 -14.72
C GLU A 78 14.62 -0.83 -15.50
N PRO A 79 14.58 -1.10 -16.83
CA PRO A 79 13.40 -0.81 -17.65
C PRO A 79 12.17 -1.59 -17.17
N GLY A 80 11.06 -0.88 -16.98
CA GLY A 80 9.79 -1.44 -16.51
C GLY A 80 9.63 -1.45 -14.99
N VAL A 81 10.71 -1.17 -14.25
CA VAL A 81 10.71 -1.10 -12.78
C VAL A 81 10.55 0.34 -12.31
N VAL A 82 9.73 0.54 -11.29
CA VAL A 82 9.47 1.83 -10.66
C VAL A 82 9.49 1.71 -9.14
N SER A 83 9.81 2.82 -8.49
CA SER A 83 9.40 3.06 -7.11
C SER A 83 8.05 3.75 -7.14
N ALA A 84 7.15 3.40 -6.23
CA ALA A 84 5.86 4.07 -6.12
C ALA A 84 5.56 4.46 -4.68
N ARG A 85 4.95 5.62 -4.51
CA ARG A 85 4.28 6.01 -3.28
C ARG A 85 2.79 6.06 -3.53
N LEU A 86 2.03 5.34 -2.71
CA LEU A 86 0.58 5.30 -2.82
C LEU A 86 -0.02 5.82 -1.53
N THR A 87 -1.05 6.66 -1.65
CA THR A 87 -1.89 7.09 -0.53
C THR A 87 -3.26 6.45 -0.70
N LEU A 88 -3.67 5.71 0.32
CA LEU A 88 -4.94 5.00 0.35
C LEU A 88 -5.85 5.58 1.42
N GLU A 89 -7.14 5.59 1.11
CA GLU A 89 -8.22 5.94 2.03
C GLU A 89 -9.37 4.93 1.92
N ARG A 90 -10.22 4.93 2.94
CA ARG A 90 -11.49 4.20 2.96
C ARG A 90 -12.64 5.16 2.71
#